data_AF-A0A2D6X615-F1
#
_entry.id   AF-A0A2D6X615-F1
#
_cell.length_a   1.000
_cell.length_b   1.000
_cell.length_c   1.000
_cell.angle_alpha   90.00
_cell.angle_beta   90.00
_cell.angle_gamma   90.00
#
_symmetry.space_group_name_H-M   'P 1'
#
loop_
_entity.id
_entity.type
_entity.pdbx_description
1 polymer ?
#
loop_
_entity_poly.entity_id
_entity_poly.type
_entity_poly.pdbx_seq_one_letter_code
_entity_poly.pdbx_strand_id
1 'polypeptide(L)'
;MNNTIKEDKLAPIVIDLTQKNNVDESWLLMFGQQIKGILKAMFGNISIPVQVKGSRSDIDSFVGALGGEKNFISTLKRYGLDNPKTYRVKAKLSNATSRFERQTGIKWPFK
;
A
#
# COMPACT_ATOMS: atom_id res chain seq x y z
N MET A 1 -8.31 -34.51 22.89
CA MET A 1 -8.53 -33.05 22.84
C MET A 1 -8.54 -32.65 21.38
N ASN A 2 -9.70 -32.27 20.84
CA ASN A 2 -9.84 -31.94 19.42
C ASN A 2 -9.28 -30.53 19.18
N ASN A 3 -8.12 -30.43 18.54
CA ASN A 3 -7.63 -29.18 17.98
C ASN A 3 -8.40 -28.88 16.68
N THR A 4 -9.59 -28.31 16.81
CA THR A 4 -10.30 -27.72 15.68
C THR A 4 -9.60 -26.41 15.31
N ILE A 5 -8.72 -26.45 14.31
CA ILE A 5 -8.21 -25.24 13.67
C ILE A 5 -9.41 -24.57 12.99
N LYS A 6 -9.71 -23.31 13.36
CA LYS A 6 -10.72 -22.50 12.67
C LYS A 6 -10.14 -22.06 11.32
N GLU A 7 -10.39 -22.83 10.28
CA GLU A 7 -9.76 -22.68 8.96
C GLU A 7 -10.20 -21.47 8.12
N ASP A 8 -11.25 -20.72 8.47
CA ASP A 8 -11.98 -20.00 7.42
C ASP A 8 -11.89 -18.46 7.42
N LYS A 9 -10.89 -17.86 8.09
CA LYS A 9 -10.68 -16.40 8.02
C LYS A 9 -9.20 -16.08 7.90
N LEU A 10 -8.80 -15.58 6.72
CA LEU A 10 -7.48 -14.99 6.52
C LEU A 10 -7.25 -13.93 7.61
N ALA A 11 -6.09 -14.01 8.28
CA ALA A 11 -5.72 -13.00 9.26
C ALA A 11 -5.64 -11.62 8.57
N PRO A 12 -6.18 -10.54 9.17
CA PRO A 12 -6.15 -9.23 8.56
C PRO A 12 -4.72 -8.76 8.34
N ILE A 13 -4.46 -8.15 7.19
CA ILE A 13 -3.26 -7.32 7.02
C ILE A 13 -3.46 -6.08 7.90
N VAL A 14 -2.57 -5.89 8.87
CA VAL A 14 -2.60 -4.73 9.77
C VAL A 14 -1.46 -3.79 9.39
N ILE A 15 -1.83 -2.58 8.95
CA ILE A 15 -0.91 -1.48 8.70
C ILE A 15 -1.05 -0.49 9.85
N ASP A 16 -0.02 -0.37 10.68
CA ASP A 16 -0.01 0.52 11.83
C ASP A 16 0.90 1.74 11.57
N LEU A 17 0.29 2.85 11.16
CA LEU A 17 0.97 4.12 10.87
C LEU A 17 1.24 4.95 12.14
N THR A 18 0.88 4.45 13.33
CA THR A 18 1.14 5.14 14.60
C THR A 18 2.56 4.94 15.10
N GLN A 19 3.23 3.87 14.65
CA GLN A 19 4.58 3.48 15.11
C GLN A 19 5.71 4.24 14.41
N LYS A 20 5.53 5.55 14.21
CA LYS A 20 6.47 6.42 13.47
C LYS A 20 7.88 6.44 14.07
N ASN A 21 8.00 6.21 15.38
CA ASN A 21 9.29 6.19 16.10
C ASN A 21 10.00 4.83 16.07
N ASN A 22 9.35 3.78 15.58
CA ASN A 22 9.88 2.41 15.51
C ASN A 22 10.03 1.92 14.06
N VAL A 23 10.17 2.84 13.11
CA VAL A 23 10.34 2.53 11.69
C VAL A 23 11.80 2.12 11.45
N ASP A 24 12.09 0.84 11.64
CA ASP A 24 13.36 0.23 11.27
C ASP A 24 13.28 -0.45 9.89
N GLU A 25 14.39 -1.05 9.45
CA GLU A 25 14.47 -1.73 8.16
C GLU A 25 13.53 -2.94 8.09
N SER A 26 13.41 -3.71 9.18
CA SER A 26 12.52 -4.88 9.26
C SER A 26 11.06 -4.48 9.12
N TRP A 27 10.67 -3.39 9.78
CA TRP A 27 9.34 -2.81 9.68
C TRP A 27 9.07 -2.31 8.26
N LEU A 28 10.01 -1.60 7.63
CA LEU A 28 9.87 -1.12 6.25
C LEU A 28 9.73 -2.27 5.24
N LEU A 29 10.49 -3.35 5.43
CA LEU A 29 10.37 -4.56 4.63
C LEU A 29 8.98 -5.19 4.77
N MET A 30 8.48 -5.33 6.01
CA MET A 30 7.15 -5.85 6.27
C MET A 30 6.06 -4.96 5.64
N PHE A 31 6.16 -3.65 5.82
CA PHE A 31 5.26 -2.67 5.23
C PHE A 31 5.23 -2.78 3.69
N GLY A 32 6.39 -2.94 3.06
CA GLY A 32 6.50 -3.17 1.63
C GLY A 32 5.80 -4.46 1.17
N GLN A 33 5.98 -5.58 1.89
CA GLN A 33 5.29 -6.83 1.57
C GLN A 33 3.78 -6.72 1.74
N GLN A 34 3.32 -6.02 2.78
CA GLN A 34 1.89 -5.79 3.02
C GLN A 34 1.26 -4.99 1.86
N ILE A 35 1.88 -3.87 1.45
CA ILE A 35 1.39 -3.08 0.31
C ILE A 35 1.38 -3.92 -0.97
N LYS A 36 2.45 -4.70 -1.23
CA LYS A 36 2.53 -5.60 -2.38
C LYS A 36 1.39 -6.64 -2.35
N GLY A 37 1.08 -7.20 -1.19
CA GLY A 37 -0.04 -8.13 -1.00
C GLY A 37 -1.39 -7.49 -1.31
N ILE A 38 -1.62 -6.28 -0.80
CA ILE A 38 -2.85 -5.50 -1.05
C ILE A 38 -3.00 -5.21 -2.56
N LEU A 39 -1.95 -4.75 -3.22
CA LEU A 39 -2.00 -4.47 -4.66
C LEU A 39 -2.28 -5.74 -5.47
N LYS A 40 -1.66 -6.88 -5.13
CA LYS A 40 -1.96 -8.17 -5.78
C LYS A 40 -3.43 -8.53 -5.64
N ALA A 41 -4.01 -8.39 -4.44
CA ALA A 41 -5.43 -8.65 -4.21
C ALA A 41 -6.33 -7.70 -5.03
N MET A 42 -6.00 -6.40 -5.08
CA MET A 42 -6.71 -5.42 -5.92
C MET A 42 -6.68 -5.76 -7.41
N PHE A 43 -5.56 -6.28 -7.93
CA PHE A 43 -5.45 -6.71 -9.33
C PHE A 43 -6.08 -8.08 -9.60
N GLY A 44 -6.16 -8.94 -8.58
CA GLY A 44 -6.78 -10.26 -8.65
C GLY A 44 -8.29 -10.25 -8.40
N ASN A 45 -8.89 -9.09 -8.12
CA ASN A 45 -10.28 -8.96 -7.67
C ASN A 45 -10.61 -9.83 -6.44
N ILE A 46 -9.62 -10.03 -5.57
CA ILE A 46 -9.77 -10.80 -4.33
C ILE A 46 -10.04 -9.81 -3.19
N SER A 47 -11.11 -10.07 -2.42
CA SER A 47 -11.36 -9.32 -1.19
C SER A 47 -10.50 -9.88 -0.06
N ILE A 48 -9.69 -9.04 0.58
CA ILE A 48 -8.89 -9.40 1.73
C ILE A 48 -9.19 -8.45 2.90
N PRO A 49 -9.18 -8.95 4.14
CA PRO A 49 -9.33 -8.09 5.30
C PRO A 49 -8.07 -7.22 5.49
N VAL A 50 -8.24 -5.90 5.45
CA VAL A 50 -7.18 -4.90 5.70
C VAL A 50 -7.64 -3.96 6.79
N GLN A 51 -6.78 -3.73 7.77
CA GLN A 51 -6.98 -2.75 8.83
C GLN A 51 -5.83 -1.74 8.79
N VAL A 52 -6.16 -0.46 8.77
CA VAL A 52 -5.19 0.64 8.82
C VAL A 52 -5.41 1.43 10.10
N LYS A 53 -4.38 1.55 10.92
CA LYS A 53 -4.37 2.34 12.15
C LYS A 53 -3.51 3.59 11.95
N GLY A 54 -4.00 4.73 12.40
CA GLY A 54 -3.31 6.01 12.23
C GLY A 54 -4.25 7.19 12.47
N SER A 55 -3.70 8.41 12.43
CA SER A 55 -4.53 9.60 12.37
C SER A 55 -5.29 9.65 11.03
N ARG A 56 -6.38 10.41 10.96
CA ARG A 56 -7.17 10.55 9.73
C ARG A 56 -6.32 11.02 8.55
N SER A 57 -5.44 12.00 8.77
CA SER A 57 -4.54 12.53 7.74
C SER A 57 -3.51 11.51 7.27
N ASP A 58 -2.97 10.68 8.18
CA ASP A 58 -2.05 9.60 7.81
C ASP A 58 -2.77 8.56 6.93
N ILE A 59 -3.96 8.13 7.34
CA ILE A 59 -4.78 7.17 6.59
C ILE A 59 -5.15 7.72 5.21
N ASP A 60 -5.61 8.96 5.11
CA ASP A 60 -5.98 9.57 3.83
C ASP A 60 -4.77 9.68 2.90
N SER A 61 -3.58 10.02 3.43
CA SER A 61 -2.35 10.07 2.64
C SER A 61 -1.91 8.68 2.17
N PHE A 62 -2.06 7.65 3.01
CA PHE A 62 -1.76 6.25 2.67
C PHE A 62 -2.68 5.74 1.56
N VAL A 63 -4.00 5.96 1.69
CA VAL A 63 -4.98 5.56 0.66
C VAL A 63 -4.70 6.26 -0.66
N GLY A 64 -4.32 7.54 -0.63
CA GLY A 64 -3.92 8.30 -1.81
C GLY A 64 -2.70 7.70 -2.52
N ALA A 65 -1.66 7.33 -1.77
CA ALA A 65 -0.46 6.69 -2.31
C ALA A 65 -0.77 5.29 -2.88
N LEU A 66 -1.50 4.46 -2.13
CA LEU A 66 -1.90 3.11 -2.55
C LEU A 66 -2.75 3.13 -3.84
N GLY A 67 -3.75 4.03 -3.90
CA GLY A 67 -4.57 4.21 -5.09
C GLY A 67 -3.78 4.74 -6.28
N GLY A 68 -2.83 5.65 -6.04
CA GLY A 68 -1.88 6.13 -7.04
C GLY A 68 -1.07 4.99 -7.64
N GLU A 69 -0.56 4.08 -6.81
CA GLU A 69 0.27 2.94 -7.21
C GLU A 69 -0.53 1.98 -8.10
N LYS A 70 -1.74 1.61 -7.65
CA LYS A 70 -2.67 0.80 -8.44
C LYS A 70 -2.96 1.46 -9.79
N ASN A 71 -3.22 2.76 -9.82
CA ASN A 71 -3.51 3.48 -11.05
C ASN A 71 -2.29 3.50 -12.00
N PHE A 72 -1.09 3.76 -11.48
CA PHE A 72 0.14 3.74 -12.26
C PHE A 72 0.41 2.37 -12.87
N ILE A 73 0.39 1.30 -12.07
CA ILE A 73 0.58 -0.07 -12.56
C ILE A 73 -0.47 -0.42 -13.62
N SER A 74 -1.74 -0.04 -13.42
CA SER A 74 -2.80 -0.31 -14.41
C SER A 74 -2.60 0.45 -15.72
N THR A 75 -2.15 1.70 -15.66
CA THR A 75 -1.87 2.55 -16.83
C THR A 75 -0.65 2.03 -17.58
N LEU A 76 0.41 1.69 -16.86
CA LEU A 76 1.62 1.09 -17.37
C LEU A 76 1.33 -0.22 -18.12
N LYS A 77 0.54 -1.13 -17.52
CA LYS A 77 0.11 -2.38 -18.17
C LYS A 77 -0.67 -2.16 -19.46
N ARG A 78 -1.47 -1.08 -19.54
CA ARG A 78 -2.32 -0.80 -20.68
C ARG A 78 -1.59 -0.09 -21.83
N TYR A 79 -0.71 0.85 -21.52
CA TYR A 79 -0.15 1.76 -22.52
C TYR A 79 1.38 1.73 -22.64
N GLY A 80 2.09 1.02 -21.75
CA GLY A 80 3.55 1.04 -21.70
C GLY A 80 4.15 2.32 -21.12
N LEU A 81 5.48 2.37 -20.99
CA LEU A 81 6.21 3.50 -20.41
C LEU A 81 6.22 4.73 -21.31
N ASP A 82 6.22 4.53 -22.63
CA ASP A 82 6.40 5.62 -23.62
C ASP A 82 5.12 6.43 -23.86
N ASN A 83 4.02 6.09 -23.19
CA ASN A 83 2.76 6.81 -23.35
C ASN A 83 2.71 8.07 -22.45
N PRO A 84 2.36 9.26 -22.99
CA PRO A 84 2.21 10.48 -22.20
C PRO A 84 1.25 10.35 -21.00
N LYS A 85 0.24 9.47 -21.10
CA LYS A 85 -0.68 9.18 -20.00
C LYS A 85 0.04 8.48 -18.85
N THR A 86 0.94 7.54 -19.13
CA THR A 86 1.73 6.83 -18.12
C THR A 86 2.63 7.80 -17.36
N TYR A 87 3.32 8.71 -18.05
CA TYR A 87 4.12 9.75 -17.40
C TYR A 87 3.30 10.67 -16.49
N ARG A 88 2.12 11.11 -16.95
CA ARG A 88 1.23 11.95 -16.13
C ARG A 88 0.77 11.23 -14.86
N VAL A 89 0.44 9.94 -14.96
CA VAL A 89 0.05 9.13 -13.80
C VAL A 89 1.25 8.90 -12.88
N LYS A 90 2.46 8.68 -13.41
CA LYS A 90 3.69 8.57 -12.62
C LYS A 90 3.96 9.84 -11.79
N ALA A 91 3.79 11.03 -12.39
CA ALA A 91 3.93 12.29 -11.67
C ALA A 91 2.90 12.43 -10.53
N LYS A 92 1.64 12.04 -10.78
CA LYS A 92 0.61 12.01 -9.72
C LYS A 92 0.94 11.04 -8.60
N LEU A 93 1.45 9.85 -8.93
CA LEU A 93 1.93 8.87 -7.96
C LEU A 93 3.05 9.46 -7.11
N SER A 94 4.07 10.05 -7.74
CA SER A 94 5.19 10.67 -7.03
C SER A 94 4.74 11.76 -6.05
N ASN A 95 3.75 12.58 -6.42
CA ASN A 95 3.18 13.57 -5.51
C ASN A 95 2.43 12.92 -4.33
N ALA A 96 1.70 11.84 -4.58
CA ALA A 96 0.95 11.12 -3.55
C ALA A 96 1.89 10.43 -2.55
N THR A 97 2.92 9.73 -3.04
CA THR A 97 3.93 9.09 -2.18
C THR A 97 4.71 10.13 -1.39
N SER A 98 5.17 11.21 -2.04
CA SER A 98 5.86 12.31 -1.33
C SER A 98 5.00 12.98 -0.26
N ARG A 99 3.68 13.08 -0.47
CA ARG A 99 2.75 13.57 0.55
C ARG A 99 2.65 12.59 1.73
N PHE A 100 2.51 11.30 1.47
CA PHE A 100 2.51 10.26 2.50
C PHE A 100 3.81 10.28 3.31
N GLU A 101 4.97 10.32 2.64
CA GLU A 101 6.27 10.32 3.32
C GLU A 101 6.44 11.55 4.23
N ARG A 102 6.03 12.74 3.77
CA ARG A 102 6.09 13.98 4.59
C ARG A 102 5.12 13.94 5.76
N GLN A 103 3.93 13.39 5.56
CA GLN A 103 2.87 13.31 6.58
C GLN A 103 3.20 12.30 7.68
N THR A 104 3.83 11.18 7.32
CA THR A 104 4.02 10.03 8.22
C THR A 104 5.46 9.84 8.68
N GLY A 105 6.45 10.38 7.94
CA GLY A 105 7.86 10.05 8.13
C GLY A 105 8.25 8.67 7.57
N ILE A 106 7.28 7.88 7.10
CA ILE A 106 7.49 6.52 6.60
C ILE A 106 7.83 6.57 5.11
N LYS A 107 8.87 5.86 4.69
CA LYS A 107 9.24 5.75 3.27
C LYS A 107 8.27 4.87 2.49
N TRP A 108 7.88 5.32 1.30
CA TRP A 108 7.09 4.50 0.38
C TRP A 108 7.96 3.37 -0.18
N PRO A 109 7.49 2.11 -0.21
CA PRO A 109 8.35 0.96 -0.47
C PRO A 109 8.71 0.73 -1.95
N PHE A 110 8.10 1.48 -2.88
CA PHE A 110 8.34 1.35 -4.31
C PHE A 110 9.01 2.62 -4.84
N LYS A 111 10.06 2.45 -5.65
CA LYS A 111 10.81 3.51 -6.32
C LYS A 111 10.76 3.31 -7.82
#